data_AF-A0A660W6Z7-F1
#
_entry.id   AF-A0A660W6Z7-F1
#
_cell.length_a   1.000
_cell.length_b   1.000
_cell.length_c   1.000
_cell.angle_alpha   90.00
_cell.angle_beta   90.00
_cell.angle_gamma   90.00
#
_symmetry.space_group_name_H-M   'P 1'
#
loop_
_entity.id
_entity.type
_entity.pdbx_description
1 polymer ?
#
loop_
_entity_poly.entity_id
_entity_poly.type
_entity_poly.pdbx_seq_one_letter_code
_entity_poly.pdbx_strand_id
1 'polypeptide(L)' 'MLEQIVLRERFETLLGQQRDALGRYEAAAGDTTGQTRGHLDQLCRDKKRHIQLTQRLLEIVE' A
#
# COMPACT_ATOMS: atom_id res chain seq x y z
N MET A 1 15.46 -18.33 12.78
CA MET A 1 14.40 -17.75 13.61
C MET A 1 13.07 -17.89 12.88
N LEU A 2 12.22 -18.83 13.29
CA LEU A 2 10.95 -19.13 12.60
C LEU A 2 10.01 -17.90 12.59
N GLU A 3 10.05 -17.10 13.67
CA GLU A 3 9.23 -15.89 13.84
C GLU A 3 9.54 -14.80 12.81
N GLN A 4 10.81 -14.61 12.45
CA GLN A 4 11.19 -13.63 11.43
C GLN A 4 10.72 -14.04 10.03
N ILE A 5 10.76 -15.34 9.71
CA ILE A 5 10.26 -15.87 8.44
C ILE A 5 8.75 -15.59 8.32
N VAL A 6 7.98 -15.93 9.36
CA VAL A 6 6.53 -15.67 9.40
C VAL A 6 6.22 -14.17 9.32
N LEU A 7 7.02 -13.33 9.99
CA LEU A 7 6.84 -11.89 9.97
C LEU A 7 7.11 -11.30 8.58
N ARG A 8 8.18 -11.77 7.91
CA ARG A 8 8.49 -11.40 6.52
C ARG A 8 7.35 -11.75 5.57
N GLU A 9 6.87 -12.99 5.60
CA GLU A 9 5.76 -13.45 4.75
C GLU A 9 4.49 -12.58 4.93
N ARG A 10 4.20 -12.18 6.18
CA ARG A 10 3.08 -11.28 6.48
C ARG A 10 3.29 -9.89 5.88
N PHE A 11 4.49 -9.34 5.95
CA PHE A 11 4.78 -8.04 5.35
C PHE A 11 4.79 -8.09 3.82
N GLU A 12 5.28 -9.17 3.20
CA GLU A 12 5.20 -9.38 1.75
C GLU A 12 3.73 -9.46 1.29
N THR A 13 2.90 -10.20 2.02
CA THR A 13 1.44 -10.28 1.77
C THR A 13 0.79 -8.91 1.90
N LEU A 14 1.09 -8.18 2.98
CA LEU A 14 0.57 -6.84 3.22
C LEU A 14 0.99 -5.87 2.10
N LEU A 15 2.25 -5.94 1.66
CA LEU A 15 2.76 -5.10 0.58
C LEU A 15 2.02 -5.35 -0.74
N GLY A 16 1.75 -6.62 -1.06
CA GLY A 16 0.93 -6.99 -2.22
C GLY A 16 -0.47 -6.38 -2.16
N GLN A 17 -1.17 -6.59 -1.04
CA GLN A 17 -2.52 -6.04 -0.82
C GLN A 17 -2.55 -4.51 -0.91
N GLN A 18 -1.54 -3.83 -0.40
CA GLN A 18 -1.45 -2.37 -0.47
C GLN A 18 -1.23 -1.86 -1.89
N ARG A 19 -0.39 -2.53 -2.68
CA ARG A 19 -0.17 -2.21 -4.10
C ARG A 19 -1.42 -2.43 -4.93
N ASP A 20 -2.13 -3.53 -4.71
CA ASP A 20 -3.40 -3.81 -5.38
C ASP A 20 -4.46 -2.76 -5.03
N ALA A 21 -4.56 -2.37 -3.76
CA ALA A 21 -5.46 -1.32 -3.32
C ALA A 21 -5.12 0.04 -3.95
N LEU A 22 -3.83 0.39 -4.04
CA LEU A 22 -3.39 1.62 -4.69
C LEU A 22 -3.82 1.63 -6.16
N GLY A 23 -3.59 0.55 -6.90
CA GLY A 23 -3.99 0.46 -8.31
C GLY A 23 -5.50 0.67 -8.51
N ARG A 24 -6.33 0.11 -7.62
CA ARG A 24 -7.78 0.32 -7.65
C ARG A 24 -8.18 1.77 -7.37
N TYR A 25 -7.50 2.44 -6.44
CA TYR A 25 -7.78 3.85 -6.15
C TYR A 25 -7.31 4.79 -7.27
N GLU A 26 -6.16 4.50 -7.89
CA GLU A 26 -5.67 5.26 -9.04
C GLU A 26 -6.59 5.10 -10.25
N ALA A 27 -7.10 3.88 -10.51
CA ALA A 27 -8.11 3.66 -11.55
C ALA A 27 -9.39 4.45 -11.25
N ALA A 28 -9.92 4.34 -10.02
CA ALA A 28 -11.11 5.08 -9.62
C ALA A 28 -10.92 6.61 -9.72
N ALA A 29 -9.73 7.13 -9.40
CA ALA A 29 -9.41 8.55 -9.52
C ALA A 29 -9.38 9.02 -10.99
N GLY A 30 -8.93 8.16 -11.91
CA GLY A 30 -8.93 8.42 -13.35
C GLY A 30 -10.34 8.63 -13.92
N ASP A 31 -11.30 7.85 -13.44
CA ASP A 31 -12.70 7.88 -13.90
C ASP A 31 -13.58 8.91 -13.14
N THR A 32 -13.06 9.52 -12.08
CA THR A 32 -13.82 10.40 -11.18
C THR A 32 -13.46 11.88 -11.40
N THR A 33 -14.44 12.77 -11.21
CA THR A 33 -14.25 14.23 -11.27
C THR A 33 -14.76 14.92 -10.01
N GLY A 34 -14.48 16.22 -9.86
CA GLY A 34 -14.95 17.02 -8.73
C GLY A 34 -14.31 16.65 -7.38
N GLN A 35 -15.02 16.92 -6.28
CA GLN A 35 -14.50 16.73 -4.93
C GLN A 35 -14.11 15.27 -4.62
N THR A 36 -14.84 14.31 -5.17
CA THR A 36 -14.55 12.88 -4.99
C THR A 36 -13.18 12.50 -5.54
N ARG A 37 -12.75 13.12 -6.65
CA ARG A 37 -11.39 12.93 -7.18
C ARG A 37 -10.33 13.39 -6.18
N GLY A 38 -10.53 14.56 -5.56
CA GLY A 38 -9.60 15.07 -4.55
C GLY A 38 -9.47 14.14 -3.33
N HIS A 39 -10.56 13.52 -2.89
CA HIS A 39 -10.52 12.51 -1.84
C HIS A 39 -9.77 11.24 -2.27
N LEU A 40 -9.98 10.78 -3.51
CA LEU A 40 -9.25 9.63 -4.05
C LEU A 40 -7.75 9.91 -4.20
N ASP A 41 -7.37 11.11 -4.66
CA ASP A 41 -5.98 11.53 -4.75
C ASP A 41 -5.30 11.54 -3.38
N GLN A 42 -6.01 12.00 -2.34
CA GLN A 42 -5.52 11.93 -0.97
C GLN A 42 -5.34 10.48 -0.51
N LEU A 43 -6.31 9.61 -0.77
CA LEU A 43 -6.25 8.20 -0.43
C LEU A 43 -5.08 7.48 -1.13
N CYS A 44 -4.81 7.81 -2.39
CA CYS A 44 -3.65 7.33 -3.14
C CYS A 44 -2.33 7.77 -2.48
N ARG A 45 -2.22 9.04 -2.06
CA ARG A 45 -1.03 9.55 -1.34
C ARG A 45 -0.80 8.80 -0.02
N ASP A 46 -1.87 8.57 0.74
CA ASP A 46 -1.79 7.84 2.01
C ASP A 46 -1.36 6.38 1.78
N LYS A 47 -1.93 5.74 0.75
CA LYS A 47 -1.57 4.36 0.39
C LYS A 47 -0.10 4.25 -0.04
N LYS A 48 0.41 5.21 -0.82
CA LYS A 48 1.84 5.28 -1.19
C LYS A 48 2.75 5.37 0.04
N ARG A 49 2.36 6.13 1.05
CA ARG A 49 3.10 6.18 2.33
C ARG A 49 3.09 4.84 3.06
N HIS A 50 1.96 4.14 3.09
CA HIS A 50 1.88 2.81 3.72
C HIS A 50 2.75 1.77 3.01
N ILE A 51 2.81 1.83 1.68
CA ILE A 51 3.70 0.97 0.87
C ILE A 51 5.16 1.20 1.27
N GLN A 52 5.59 2.45 1.35
CA GLN A 52 6.95 2.81 1.77
C GLN A 52 7.28 2.33 3.19
N LEU A 53 6.34 2.44 4.13
CA LEU A 53 6.52 1.94 5.49
C LEU A 53 6.63 0.41 5.52
N THR A 54 5.81 -0.29 4.74
CA THR A 54 5.85 -1.76 4.67
C THR A 54 7.16 -2.25 4.03
N GLN A 55 7.68 -1.54 3.03
CA GLN A 55 8.99 -1.82 2.45
C GLN A 55 10.12 -1.64 3.48
N ARG A 56 10.09 -0.57 4.26
CA ARG A 56 11.07 -0.38 5.36
C ARG A 56 10.98 -1.46 6.43
N LEU A 57 9.76 -1.94 6.74
CA LEU A 57 9.59 -3.05 7.68
C LEU A 57 10.19 -4.36 7.13
N LEU A 58 10.08 -4.59 5.82
CA LEU A 58 10.73 -5.72 5.15
C LEU A 58 12.25 -5.61 5.24
N GLU A 59 12.83 -4.45 4.95
CA GLU A 59 14.28 -4.19 5.07
C GLU A 59 14.83 -4.45 6.48
N ILE A 60 14.01 -4.26 7.53
CA ILE A 60 14.40 -4.51 8.93
C ILE A 60 14.39 -6.00 9.29
N VAL A 61 13.53 -6.80 8.63
CA VAL A 61 13.38 -8.23 8.92
C VAL A 61 14.17 -9.13 7.96
N GLU A 62 14.80 -8.58 6.93
CA GLU A 62 15.82 -9.22 6.10
C GLU A 62 17.14 -9.40 6.85
#